data_AF-A0A150RR58-F1
#
_entry.id   AF-A0A150RR58-F1
#
_cell.length_a   1.000
_cell.length_b   1.000
_cell.length_c   1.000
_cell.angle_alpha   90.00
_cell.angle_beta   90.00
_cell.angle_gamma   90.00
#
_symmetry.space_group_name_H-M   'P 1'
#
loop_
_entity.id
_entity.type
_entity.pdbx_description
1 polymer ?
#
loop_
_entity_poly.entity_id
_entity_poly.type
_entity_poly.pdbx_seq_one_letter_code
_entity_poly.pdbx_strand_id
1 'polypeptide(L)'
;MATIRAVRAAGIDLQKVIHEDILARPSVYRTIERPDRNIDHRRVGPMLTYLRAHAMSLPRTFDAAAVSTWEPGDVVVWAFKPCPSCTPDHVGIVSDRKGPRGIPLVLHNLGPTPSEDDLLDAWTVLGHFRIRGAAMGEGTEEARGGPER
;
A
#
# COMPACT_ATOMS: atom_id res chain seq x y z
N MET A 1 -12.37 -1.11 5.41
CA MET A 1 -11.14 -0.41 5.87
C MET A 1 -10.95 0.84 5.03
N ALA A 2 -10.59 1.97 5.65
CA ALA A 2 -10.36 3.25 4.98
C ALA A 2 -9.26 3.15 3.91
N THR A 3 -8.22 2.36 4.17
CA THR A 3 -7.10 2.08 3.25
C THR A 3 -7.54 1.51 1.91
N ILE A 4 -8.54 0.61 1.88
CA ILE A 4 -9.07 0.05 0.62
C ILE A 4 -9.72 1.15 -0.23
N ARG A 5 -10.44 2.10 0.39
CA ARG A 5 -11.11 3.19 -0.34
C ARG A 5 -10.10 4.18 -0.90
N ALA A 6 -9.07 4.51 -0.11
CA ALA A 6 -8.03 5.45 -0.53
C ALA A 6 -7.11 4.85 -1.61
N VAL A 7 -6.75 3.56 -1.54
CA VAL A 7 -6.00 2.89 -2.62
C VAL A 7 -6.86 2.69 -3.88
N ARG A 8 -8.17 2.51 -3.73
CA ARG A 8 -9.11 2.52 -4.86
C ARG A 8 -9.17 3.89 -5.54
N ALA A 9 -9.04 4.99 -4.79
CA ALA A 9 -8.93 6.33 -5.37
C ALA A 9 -7.65 6.49 -6.21
N ALA A 10 -6.59 5.73 -5.91
CA ALA A 10 -5.39 5.60 -6.73
C ALA A 10 -5.53 4.59 -7.90
N GLY A 11 -6.76 4.15 -8.21
CA GLY A 11 -7.07 3.27 -9.35
C GLY A 11 -6.85 1.78 -9.10
N ILE A 12 -6.55 1.37 -7.87
CA ILE A 12 -6.17 -0.02 -7.56
C ILE A 12 -7.24 -0.70 -6.72
N ASP A 13 -7.88 -1.69 -7.30
CA ASP A 13 -8.82 -2.54 -6.57
C ASP A 13 -8.07 -3.65 -5.81
N LEU A 14 -7.60 -3.31 -4.60
CA LEU A 14 -6.90 -4.25 -3.72
C LEU A 14 -7.65 -5.56 -3.51
N GLN A 15 -8.99 -5.55 -3.56
CA GLN A 15 -9.78 -6.76 -3.47
C GLN A 15 -9.49 -7.72 -4.61
N LYS A 16 -9.52 -7.22 -5.85
CA LYS A 16 -9.28 -8.01 -7.05
C LYS A 16 -7.84 -8.49 -7.10
N VAL A 17 -6.88 -7.58 -7.00
CA VAL A 17 -5.46 -7.91 -7.24
C VAL A 17 -4.87 -8.83 -6.18
N ILE A 18 -5.26 -8.69 -4.90
CA ILE A 18 -4.82 -9.62 -3.84
C ILE A 18 -5.43 -11.00 -4.07
N HIS A 19 -6.71 -11.08 -4.44
CA HIS A 19 -7.35 -12.37 -4.67
C HIS A 19 -6.73 -13.11 -5.86
N GLU A 20 -6.53 -12.43 -6.98
CA GLU A 20 -5.88 -13.00 -8.17
C GLU A 20 -4.46 -13.46 -7.86
N ASP A 21 -3.71 -12.69 -7.07
CA ASP A 21 -2.34 -13.06 -6.69
C ASP A 21 -2.28 -14.24 -5.71
N ILE A 22 -3.25 -14.38 -4.80
CA ILE A 22 -3.38 -15.57 -3.94
C ILE A 22 -3.64 -16.82 -4.79
N LEU A 23 -4.51 -16.72 -5.79
CA LEU A 23 -4.79 -17.85 -6.70
C LEU A 23 -3.58 -18.22 -7.55
N ALA A 24 -2.81 -17.22 -8.00
CA ALA A 24 -1.62 -17.43 -8.82
C ALA A 24 -0.41 -17.96 -8.01
N ARG A 25 -0.27 -17.58 -6.74
CA ARG A 25 0.90 -17.89 -5.91
C ARG A 25 0.54 -18.43 -4.51
N PRO A 26 -0.27 -19.49 -4.39
CA PRO A 26 -0.82 -19.94 -3.10
C PRO A 26 0.26 -20.33 -2.08
N SER A 27 1.41 -20.86 -2.54
CA SER A 27 2.53 -21.27 -1.66
C SER A 27 3.19 -20.12 -0.89
N VAL A 28 3.05 -18.88 -1.37
CA VAL A 28 3.58 -17.68 -0.68
C VAL A 28 2.66 -17.28 0.47
N TYR A 29 1.36 -17.56 0.35
CA TYR A 29 0.31 -17.19 1.30
C TYR A 29 0.06 -18.28 2.34
N ARG A 30 1.10 -18.64 3.11
CA ARG A 30 1.08 -19.78 4.06
C ARG A 30 0.00 -19.69 5.16
N THR A 31 -0.56 -18.51 5.42
CA THR A 31 -1.61 -18.30 6.44
C THR A 31 -3.03 -18.33 5.85
N ILE A 32 -3.17 -18.53 4.54
CA ILE A 32 -4.46 -18.66 3.85
C ILE A 32 -4.72 -20.13 3.54
N GLU A 33 -5.60 -20.75 4.33
CA GLU A 33 -6.03 -22.14 4.07
C GLU A 33 -6.99 -22.22 2.88
N ARG A 34 -7.92 -21.27 2.79
CA ARG A 34 -8.89 -21.17 1.70
C ARG A 34 -9.04 -19.72 1.26
N PRO A 35 -8.74 -19.38 -0.01
CA PRO A 35 -8.94 -18.03 -0.53
C PRO A 35 -10.40 -17.58 -0.40
N ASP A 36 -10.60 -16.37 0.07
CA ASP A 36 -11.89 -15.70 0.16
C ASP A 36 -11.74 -14.24 -0.31
N ARG A 37 -12.24 -14.00 -1.53
CA ARG A 37 -12.20 -12.67 -2.16
C ARG A 37 -12.81 -11.56 -1.30
N ASN A 38 -13.73 -11.88 -0.38
CA ASN A 38 -14.41 -10.90 0.45
C ASN A 38 -13.67 -10.60 1.77
N ILE A 39 -12.74 -11.47 2.17
CA ILE A 39 -12.04 -11.39 3.47
C ILE A 39 -10.56 -11.09 3.32
N ASP A 40 -9.87 -11.70 2.35
CA ASP A 40 -8.41 -11.68 2.30
C ASP A 40 -7.83 -10.27 2.16
N HIS A 41 -8.48 -9.44 1.35
CA HIS A 41 -8.09 -8.04 1.13
C HIS A 41 -8.28 -7.13 2.35
N ARG A 42 -9.02 -7.60 3.37
CA ARG A 42 -9.24 -6.87 4.64
C ARG A 42 -8.16 -7.19 5.67
N ARG A 43 -7.36 -8.23 5.44
CA ARG A 43 -6.29 -8.68 6.34
C ARG A 43 -4.98 -8.02 5.94
N VAL A 44 -4.23 -7.52 6.91
CA VAL A 44 -2.96 -6.82 6.66
C VAL A 44 -1.87 -7.78 6.17
N GLY A 45 -1.86 -9.04 6.61
CA GLY A 45 -0.86 -10.04 6.19
C GLY A 45 -0.83 -10.33 4.68
N PRO A 46 -1.96 -10.73 4.06
CA PRO A 46 -2.05 -10.88 2.60
C PRO A 46 -1.72 -9.59 1.86
N MET A 47 -2.17 -8.45 2.36
CA MET A 47 -1.84 -7.14 1.77
C MET A 47 -0.34 -6.87 1.77
N LEU A 48 0.35 -7.09 2.89
CA LEU A 48 1.80 -6.96 2.98
C LEU A 48 2.53 -7.91 2.03
N THR A 49 2.03 -9.14 1.88
CA THR A 49 2.61 -10.15 0.98
C THR A 49 2.49 -9.72 -0.48
N TYR A 50 1.33 -9.20 -0.87
CA TYR A 50 1.09 -8.63 -2.20
C TYR A 50 2.00 -7.42 -2.45
N LEU A 51 2.03 -6.45 -1.53
CA LEU A 51 2.81 -5.22 -1.67
C LEU A 51 4.31 -5.51 -1.81
N ARG A 52 4.86 -6.47 -1.06
CA ARG A 52 6.26 -6.88 -1.20
C ARG A 52 6.63 -7.42 -2.58
N ALA A 53 5.66 -8.02 -3.28
CA ALA A 53 5.89 -8.61 -4.59
C ALA A 53 5.67 -7.62 -5.74
N HIS A 54 4.71 -6.70 -5.58
CA HIS A 54 4.17 -5.91 -6.70
C HIS A 54 4.33 -4.40 -6.56
N ALA A 55 4.69 -3.90 -5.38
CA ALA A 55 4.92 -2.48 -5.14
C ALA A 55 6.41 -2.15 -5.00
N MET A 56 6.76 -0.88 -5.23
CA MET A 56 8.12 -0.40 -5.01
C MET A 56 8.36 -0.28 -3.51
N SER A 57 9.30 -1.06 -2.97
CA SER A 57 9.72 -0.97 -1.58
C SER A 57 10.65 0.24 -1.38
N LEU A 58 10.35 1.06 -0.39
CA LEU A 58 11.07 2.30 -0.09
C LEU A 58 11.77 2.22 1.29
N PRO A 59 12.73 3.12 1.56
CA PRO A 59 13.36 3.22 2.87
C PRO A 59 12.34 3.41 3.99
N ARG A 60 12.61 2.79 5.15
CA ARG A 60 11.74 2.84 6.34
C ARG A 60 12.31 3.75 7.44
N THR A 61 13.38 4.47 7.15
CA THR A 61 14.09 5.31 8.12
C THR A 61 13.49 6.72 8.15
N PHE A 62 13.75 7.40 9.27
CA PHE A 62 13.27 8.75 9.55
C PHE A 62 14.41 9.76 9.68
N ASP A 63 15.61 9.41 9.20
CA ASP A 63 16.71 10.36 9.10
C ASP A 63 16.37 11.47 8.07
N ALA A 64 17.07 12.60 8.16
CA ALA A 64 16.75 13.78 7.37
C ALA A 64 16.76 13.53 5.84
N ALA A 65 17.57 12.60 5.36
CA ALA A 65 17.59 12.22 3.95
C ALA A 65 16.36 11.38 3.59
N ALA A 66 16.01 10.41 4.44
CA ALA A 66 14.91 9.49 4.23
C ALA A 66 13.52 10.11 4.42
N VAL A 67 13.36 11.15 5.26
CA VAL A 67 12.07 11.86 5.42
C VAL A 67 11.52 12.37 4.08
N SER A 68 12.41 12.75 3.15
CA SER A 68 12.03 13.19 1.80
C SER A 68 11.47 12.07 0.91
N THR A 69 11.70 10.81 1.25
CA THR A 69 11.25 9.65 0.45
C THR A 69 9.80 9.26 0.71
N TRP A 70 9.22 9.75 1.81
CA TRP A 70 7.81 9.52 2.16
C TRP A 70 6.94 10.50 1.38
N GLU A 71 6.23 9.98 0.38
CA GLU A 71 5.36 10.80 -0.47
C GLU A 71 3.88 10.49 -0.21
N PRO A 72 3.01 11.48 -0.46
CA PRO A 72 1.57 11.29 -0.30
C PRO A 72 1.07 10.13 -1.16
N GLY A 73 0.24 9.27 -0.57
CA GLY A 73 -0.27 8.07 -1.23
C GLY A 73 0.57 6.81 -1.02
N ASP A 74 1.76 6.91 -0.44
CA ASP A 74 2.54 5.73 -0.07
C ASP A 74 1.82 4.90 1.00
N VAL A 75 1.88 3.58 0.85
CA VAL A 75 1.26 2.63 1.78
C VAL A 75 2.27 2.18 2.82
N VAL A 76 1.88 2.28 4.08
CA VAL A 76 2.73 1.91 5.21
C VAL A 76 2.06 0.81 6.01
N VAL A 77 2.83 -0.22 6.34
CA VAL A 77 2.37 -1.35 7.17
C VAL A 77 3.18 -1.37 8.45
N TRP A 78 2.49 -1.45 9.59
CA TRP A 78 3.10 -1.47 10.92
C TRP A 78 2.85 -2.77 11.67
N ALA A 79 3.77 -3.07 12.58
CA ALA A 79 3.58 -3.94 13.73
C ALA A 79 3.55 -3.09 14.99
N PHE A 80 2.54 -3.30 15.84
CA PHE A 80 2.48 -2.63 17.14
C PHE A 80 3.54 -3.17 18.10
N LYS A 81 3.93 -4.44 17.93
CA LYS A 81 4.98 -5.09 18.72
C LYS A 81 6.32 -5.06 17.99
N PRO A 82 7.44 -4.89 18.72
CA PRO A 82 8.78 -5.01 18.15
C PRO A 82 9.05 -6.39 17.54
N CYS A 83 9.94 -6.45 16.54
CA CYS A 83 10.46 -7.68 15.96
C CYS A 83 11.43 -8.41 16.94
N PRO A 84 11.66 -9.73 16.82
CA PRO A 84 11.30 -10.64 15.71
C PRO A 84 9.87 -11.19 15.73
N SER A 85 9.13 -11.03 16.82
CA SER A 85 7.74 -11.53 16.96
C SER A 85 6.70 -10.60 16.31
N CYS A 86 7.11 -9.74 15.39
CA CYS A 86 6.28 -8.69 14.81
C CYS A 86 5.23 -9.29 13.86
N THR A 87 3.98 -8.82 14.01
CA THR A 87 2.84 -9.20 13.17
C THR A 87 2.40 -7.98 12.38
N PRO A 88 1.99 -8.11 11.11
CA PRO A 88 1.35 -7.02 10.38
C PRO A 88 0.00 -6.69 11.03
N ASP A 89 0.00 -5.70 11.91
CA ASP A 89 -1.15 -5.35 12.75
C ASP A 89 -1.99 -4.24 12.11
N HIS A 90 -1.33 -3.31 11.39
CA HIS A 90 -1.99 -2.09 10.93
C HIS A 90 -1.46 -1.59 9.59
N VAL A 91 -2.29 -0.82 8.90
CA VAL A 91 -1.96 -0.22 7.61
C VAL A 91 -2.55 1.18 7.50
N GLY A 92 -1.82 2.06 6.81
CA GLY A 92 -2.20 3.44 6.58
C GLY A 92 -1.57 3.97 5.29
N ILE A 93 -1.90 5.22 4.99
CA ILE A 93 -1.45 5.91 3.79
C ILE A 93 -0.80 7.22 4.22
N VAL A 94 0.36 7.53 3.65
CA VAL A 94 1.05 8.79 3.87
C VAL A 94 0.19 9.94 3.34
N SER A 95 0.00 10.97 4.17
CA SER A 95 -0.73 12.18 3.83
C SER A 95 0.15 13.20 3.08
N ASP A 96 -0.49 14.11 2.36
CA ASP A 96 0.11 15.34 1.85
C ASP A 96 0.32 16.40 2.93
N ARG A 97 -0.28 16.22 4.10
CA ARG A 97 -0.08 17.08 5.28
C ARG A 97 1.07 16.57 6.14
N LYS A 98 1.77 17.52 6.77
CA LYS A 98 2.87 17.26 7.70
C LYS A 98 2.50 17.70 9.11
N GLY A 99 2.96 16.96 10.09
CA GLY A 99 2.89 17.34 11.49
C GLY A 99 3.91 18.43 11.85
N PRO A 100 3.90 18.91 13.11
CA PRO A 100 4.81 19.96 13.58
C PRO A 100 6.29 19.60 13.45
N ARG A 101 6.61 18.30 13.45
CA ARG A 101 7.97 17.77 13.28
C ARG A 101 8.44 17.74 11.82
N GLY A 102 7.60 18.14 10.87
CA GLY A 102 7.88 18.03 9.43
C GLY A 102 7.76 16.62 8.85
N ILE A 103 7.35 15.65 9.68
CA ILE A 103 7.04 14.27 9.28
C ILE A 103 5.61 14.24 8.71
N PRO A 104 5.36 13.54 7.59
CA PRO A 104 4.00 13.38 7.06
C PRO A 104 3.05 12.74 8.08
N LEU A 105 1.82 13.23 8.11
CA LEU A 105 0.73 12.56 8.82
C LEU A 105 0.34 11.26 8.09
N VAL A 106 -0.40 10.39 8.77
CA VAL A 106 -0.92 9.17 8.17
C VAL A 106 -2.43 9.09 8.26
N LEU A 107 -3.05 8.74 7.14
CA LEU A 107 -4.47 8.41 7.04
C LEU A 107 -4.64 6.94 7.40
N HIS A 108 -5.43 6.65 8.43
CA HIS A 108 -5.70 5.29 8.87
C HIS A 108 -7.02 5.17 9.64
N ASN A 109 -7.36 3.95 10.04
CA ASN A 109 -8.60 3.67 10.79
C ASN A 109 -8.31 2.75 11.98
N LEU A 110 -7.56 3.26 12.96
CA LEU A 110 -7.27 2.55 14.22
C LEU A 110 -8.31 2.86 15.31
N GLY A 111 -8.85 4.08 15.32
CA GLY A 111 -9.89 4.51 16.25
C GLY A 111 -11.31 4.14 15.79
N PRO A 112 -12.34 4.65 16.48
CA PRO A 112 -13.74 4.40 16.12
C PRO A 112 -14.12 4.95 14.73
N THR A 113 -13.32 5.88 14.19
CA THR A 113 -13.49 6.52 12.88
C THR A 113 -12.15 6.64 12.15
N PRO A 114 -12.16 6.82 10.82
CA PRO A 114 -10.94 7.16 10.09
C PRO A 114 -10.37 8.49 10.57
N SER A 115 -9.06 8.54 10.73
CA SER A 115 -8.32 9.68 11.27
C SER A 115 -7.06 9.95 10.45
N GLU A 116 -6.52 11.16 10.63
CA GLU A 116 -5.26 11.62 10.08
C GLU A 116 -4.36 12.05 11.24
N ASP A 117 -3.38 11.21 11.59
CA ASP A 117 -2.62 11.35 12.85
C ASP A 117 -1.09 11.35 12.62
N ASP A 118 -0.34 11.97 13.53
CA ASP A 118 1.14 11.97 13.55
C ASP A 118 1.67 10.66 14.17
N LEU A 119 1.50 9.56 13.42
CA LEU A 119 1.82 8.19 13.88
C LEU A 119 2.73 7.42 12.91
N LEU A 120 3.32 8.11 11.93
CA LEU A 120 4.14 7.46 10.89
C LEU A 120 5.32 6.67 11.49
N ASP A 121 5.97 7.24 12.51
CA ASP A 121 7.12 6.70 13.23
C ASP A 121 6.77 6.11 14.61
N ALA A 122 5.48 5.99 14.96
CA ALA A 122 5.04 5.57 16.29
C ALA A 122 5.24 4.07 16.57
N TRP A 123 5.35 3.26 15.52
CA TRP A 123 5.45 1.79 15.61
C TRP A 123 6.48 1.22 14.65
N THR A 124 6.71 -0.09 14.74
CA THR A 124 7.67 -0.78 13.86
C THR A 124 7.12 -0.82 12.44
N VAL A 125 7.74 -0.06 11.53
CA VAL A 125 7.41 -0.11 10.10
C VAL A 125 7.87 -1.44 9.51
N LEU A 126 6.92 -2.29 9.11
CA LEU A 126 7.18 -3.55 8.42
C LEU A 126 7.41 -3.36 6.91
N GLY A 127 6.88 -2.28 6.35
CA GLY A 127 7.05 -1.95 4.95
C GLY A 127 6.53 -0.55 4.63
N HIS A 128 7.23 0.10 3.71
CA HIS A 128 6.89 1.37 3.10
C HIS A 128 6.88 1.13 1.59
N PHE A 129 5.73 1.36 0.96
CA PHE A 129 5.49 0.93 -0.41
C PHE A 129 4.88 2.05 -1.25
N ARG A 130 5.44 2.26 -2.44
CA ARG A 130 4.79 3.06 -3.47
C ARG A 130 4.15 2.15 -4.50
N ILE A 131 2.83 2.30 -4.67
CA ILE A 131 2.13 1.59 -5.72
C ILE A 131 2.12 2.49 -6.95
N ARG A 132 2.79 2.06 -8.01
CA ARG A 132 2.63 2.72 -9.31
C ARG A 132 1.23 2.38 -9.80
N GLY A 133 0.39 3.40 -9.99
CA GLY A 133 -0.87 3.21 -10.69
C GLY A 133 -0.58 2.47 -11.99
N ALA A 134 -1.36 1.43 -12.29
CA ALA A 134 -1.36 0.89 -13.64
C ALA A 134 -1.54 2.10 -14.57
N ALA A 135 -0.61 2.28 -15.50
CA ALA A 135 -0.66 3.36 -16.45
C ALA A 135 -2.11 3.51 -16.92
N MET A 136 -2.64 4.72 -16.82
CA MET A 136 -3.84 5.10 -17.56
C MET A 136 -3.63 4.55 -18.96
N GLY A 137 -4.49 3.62 -19.38
CA GLY A 137 -4.53 3.17 -20.76
C GLY A 137 -5.03 4.33 -21.60
N GLU A 138 -4.14 5.27 -21.90
CA GLU A 138 -4.33 6.29 -22.93
C GLU A 138 -3.76 5.74 -24.23
N GLY A 139 -4.59 5.85 -25.26
CA GLY A 139 -4.49 5.07 -26.48
C GLY A 139 -3.22 5.34 -27.27
N THR A 140 -2.67 4.26 -27.81
CA THR A 140 -2.01 4.35 -29.12
C THR A 140 -3.08 4.66 -30.15
N GLU A 141 -3.31 5.95 -30.41
CA GLU A 141 -3.82 6.40 -31.70
C GLU A 141 -2.81 5.97 -32.75
N GLU A 142 -3.15 4.91 -33.49
CA GLU A 142 -2.43 4.50 -34.69
C GLU A 142 -2.48 5.67 -35.68
N ALA A 143 -1.37 6.39 -35.76
CA ALA A 143 -1.02 7.21 -36.90
C ALA A 143 -0.98 6.29 -38.14
N ARG A 144 -2.12 6.14 -38.82
CA ARG A 144 -2.12 5.72 -40.23
C ARG A 144 -1.73 6.92 -41.07
N GLY A 145 -0.43 7.13 -41.14
CA GLY A 145 0.20 7.71 -42.32
C GLY A 145 -0.26 6.91 -43.53
N GLY A 146 -0.70 7.62 -44.57
CA GLY A 146 -0.91 7.03 -45.88
C GLY A 146 0.40 6.46 -46.44
N PRO A 147 0.28 5.68 -47.51
CA PRO A 147 1.17 5.91 -48.61
C PRO A 147 0.40 6.24 -49.89
N GLU A 148 0.98 7.22 -50.58
CA GLU A 148 0.85 7.53 -51.99
C GLU A 148 0.64 6.28 -52.86
N ARG A 149 -0.39 6.31 -53.71
CA ARG A 149 -0.33 6.12 -55.18
C ARG A 149 -1.53 6.79 -55.84
#